data_AF-A0A7K0D4Z4-F1
#
_entry.id   AF-A0A7K0D4Z4-F1
#
_cell.length_a   1.000
_cell.length_b   1.000
_cell.length_c   1.000
_cell.angle_alpha   90.00
_cell.angle_beta   90.00
_cell.angle_gamma   90.00
#
_symmetry.space_group_name_H-M   'P 1'
#
loop_
_entity.id
_entity.type
_entity.pdbx_description
1 polymer ?
#
loop_
_entity_poly.entity_id
_entity_poly.type
_entity_poly.pdbx_seq_one_letter_code
_entity_poly.pdbx_strand_id
1 'polypeptide(L)'
;MDSDDHTEIYEVALPVRIRPDFEPSAVTEFHEDGFVMELTTTLPDVCSEHGLPAIGKCVKDIRFRRTEGGWAQRTAITLLGDVSRMLGRWAVSLGMGWSSWTTHRDPDGVLEGVWPFCTHCVRVARMYRWLAHAVIIAGVAVFLTGCVLGLMEIRSVPLAAVTFFSIVCGPYLAALAYIRSGTLVRIQPITDATTVTLDAAPAFVAAYEHGTAAGNLG
;
A
#
# COMPACT_ATOMS: atom_id res chain seq x y z
N MET A 1 20.16 -18.34 3.59
CA MET A 1 20.85 -18.40 2.29
C MET A 1 20.23 -17.32 1.44
N ASP A 2 20.45 -16.08 1.86
CA ASP A 2 20.08 -14.84 1.20
C ASP A 2 21.38 -14.08 1.13
N SER A 3 22.00 -13.99 -0.05
CA SER A 3 22.91 -12.88 -0.28
C SER A 3 22.02 -11.65 -0.27
N ASP A 4 22.26 -10.74 0.67
CA ASP A 4 21.82 -9.35 0.58
C ASP A 4 22.46 -8.76 -0.69
N ASP A 5 21.89 -9.12 -1.83
CA ASP A 5 22.08 -8.44 -3.09
C ASP A 5 21.31 -7.14 -2.90
N HIS A 6 22.00 -6.13 -2.36
CA HIS A 6 21.53 -4.77 -2.32
C HIS A 6 21.29 -4.35 -3.77
N THR A 7 20.12 -4.69 -4.29
CA THR A 7 19.67 -4.28 -5.61
C THR A 7 19.70 -2.78 -5.55
N GLU A 8 20.65 -2.19 -6.27
CA GLU A 8 20.85 -0.76 -6.29
C GLU A 8 19.55 -0.12 -6.79
N ILE A 9 18.91 0.69 -5.93
CA ILE A 9 17.63 1.31 -6.24
C ILE A 9 17.94 2.68 -6.83
N TYR A 10 17.40 2.95 -8.01
CA TYR A 10 17.52 4.21 -8.72
C TYR A 10 16.19 4.96 -8.69
N GLU A 11 16.27 6.29 -8.67
CA GLU A 11 15.09 7.16 -8.73
C GLU A 11 14.80 7.55 -10.17
N VAL A 12 13.59 7.29 -10.64
CA VAL A 12 13.12 7.65 -11.99
C VAL A 12 11.93 8.60 -11.89
N ALA A 13 12.05 9.78 -12.50
CA ALA A 13 10.95 10.72 -12.61
C ALA A 13 10.00 10.31 -13.74
N LEU A 14 8.76 9.98 -13.39
CA LEU A 14 7.69 9.68 -14.33
C LEU A 14 6.80 10.90 -14.51
N PRO A 15 6.54 11.34 -15.76
CA PRO A 15 5.61 12.43 -16.00
C PRO A 15 4.19 11.97 -15.70
N VAL A 16 3.47 12.83 -14.97
CA VAL A 16 2.07 12.64 -14.61
C VAL A 16 1.28 13.89 -14.98
N ARG A 17 -0.04 13.74 -15.01
CA ARG A 17 -0.96 14.87 -15.09
C ARG A 17 -2.10 14.66 -14.11
N ILE A 18 -2.63 15.75 -13.57
CA ILE A 18 -3.90 15.72 -12.85
C ILE A 18 -5.00 15.35 -13.86
N ARG A 19 -5.94 14.51 -13.43
CA ARG A 19 -7.05 14.07 -14.27
C ARG A 19 -7.99 15.26 -14.53
N PRO A 20 -8.44 15.52 -15.78
CA PRO A 20 -9.20 16.73 -16.10
C PRO A 20 -10.55 16.88 -15.39
N ASP A 21 -11.19 15.77 -15.03
CA ASP A 21 -12.43 15.75 -14.23
C ASP A 21 -12.18 16.11 -12.75
N PHE A 22 -10.91 16.10 -12.33
CA PHE A 22 -10.43 16.50 -11.02
C PHE A 22 -9.72 17.85 -11.05
N GLU A 23 -9.70 18.55 -12.20
CA GLU A 23 -9.22 19.94 -12.32
C GLU A 23 -10.34 20.93 -11.98
N PRO A 24 -10.27 21.66 -10.86
CA PRO A 24 -11.01 22.89 -10.71
C PRO A 24 -10.10 24.02 -11.20
N SER A 25 -10.40 24.55 -12.39
CA SER A 25 -10.00 25.91 -12.79
C SER A 25 -8.57 26.33 -12.41
N ALA A 26 -7.58 25.85 -13.19
CA ALA A 26 -6.28 26.50 -13.43
C ALA A 26 -5.15 26.43 -12.36
N VAL A 27 -4.98 25.33 -11.60
CA VAL A 27 -3.91 25.30 -10.58
C VAL A 27 -3.01 24.05 -10.65
N THR A 28 -1.69 24.30 -10.69
CA THR A 28 -0.56 23.35 -10.57
C THR A 28 -0.33 22.87 -9.12
N GLU A 29 -1.31 23.00 -8.22
CA GLU A 29 -1.16 22.75 -6.78
C GLU A 29 -2.15 21.67 -6.32
N PHE A 30 -1.72 20.87 -5.33
CA PHE A 30 -2.55 19.82 -4.75
C PHE A 30 -3.68 20.40 -3.90
N HIS A 31 -4.90 19.95 -4.13
CA HIS A 31 -6.03 20.34 -3.28
C HIS A 31 -5.94 19.74 -1.89
N GLU A 32 -6.48 20.46 -0.92
CA GLU A 32 -6.62 19.97 0.45
C GLU A 32 -7.57 18.76 0.53
N ASP A 33 -8.45 18.58 -0.45
CA ASP A 33 -9.43 17.49 -0.53
C ASP A 33 -8.91 16.22 -1.23
N GLY A 34 -7.70 16.26 -1.79
CA GLY A 34 -7.07 15.13 -2.49
C GLY A 34 -6.80 15.41 -3.96
N PHE A 35 -6.39 14.39 -4.71
CA PHE A 35 -6.15 14.50 -6.15
C PHE A 35 -6.31 13.15 -6.83
N VAL A 36 -6.53 13.17 -8.14
CA VAL A 36 -6.33 12.01 -9.01
C VAL A 36 -5.37 12.38 -10.13
N MET A 37 -4.31 11.61 -10.27
CA MET A 37 -3.30 11.78 -11.30
C MET A 37 -3.23 10.54 -12.19
N GLU A 38 -2.85 10.74 -13.44
CA GLU A 38 -2.62 9.68 -14.42
C GLU A 38 -1.18 9.74 -14.93
N LEU A 39 -0.56 8.58 -15.14
CA LEU A 39 0.69 8.49 -15.91
C LEU A 39 0.45 8.95 -17.36
N THR A 40 1.30 9.83 -17.87
CA THR A 40 1.22 10.30 -19.27
C THR A 40 2.01 9.44 -20.23
N THR A 41 2.91 8.59 -19.71
CA THR A 41 3.77 7.71 -20.50
C THR A 41 3.45 6.25 -20.29
N THR A 42 3.64 5.45 -21.34
CA THR A 42 3.58 3.99 -21.25
C THR A 42 4.86 3.45 -20.62
N LEU A 43 4.73 2.68 -19.54
CA LEU A 43 5.87 2.06 -18.88
C LEU A 43 6.45 0.90 -19.72
N PRO A 44 7.77 0.68 -19.68
CA PRO A 44 8.43 -0.42 -20.39
C PRO A 44 7.96 -1.79 -19.89
N ASP A 45 8.19 -2.83 -20.68
CA ASP A 45 7.83 -4.22 -20.34
C ASP A 45 8.85 -4.87 -19.39
N VAL A 46 9.24 -4.13 -18.36
CA VAL A 46 10.17 -4.53 -17.31
C VAL A 46 9.55 -4.17 -15.96
N CYS A 47 9.65 -5.04 -14.97
CA CYS A 47 9.16 -4.76 -13.62
C CYS A 47 10.06 -3.72 -12.94
N SER A 48 9.47 -2.64 -12.40
CA SER A 48 10.24 -1.59 -11.73
C SER A 48 10.92 -2.07 -10.45
N GLU A 49 10.28 -2.92 -9.66
CA GLU A 49 10.84 -3.40 -8.38
C GLU A 49 12.02 -4.36 -8.57
N HIS A 50 11.95 -5.27 -9.55
CA HIS A 50 12.92 -6.37 -9.68
C HIS A 50 13.79 -6.30 -10.93
N GLY A 51 13.50 -5.41 -11.88
CA GLY A 51 14.22 -5.34 -13.16
C GLY A 51 14.00 -6.56 -14.09
N LEU A 52 13.09 -7.47 -13.74
CA LEU A 52 12.80 -8.67 -14.52
C LEU A 52 11.79 -8.39 -15.66
N PRO A 53 11.80 -9.17 -16.76
CA PRO A 53 10.81 -9.06 -17.83
C PRO A 53 9.38 -9.12 -17.30
N ALA A 54 8.53 -8.20 -17.76
CA ALA A 54 7.13 -8.19 -17.40
C ALA A 54 6.42 -9.38 -18.06
N ILE A 55 5.58 -10.07 -17.30
CA ILE A 55 4.69 -11.13 -17.82
C ILE A 55 3.29 -10.58 -18.13
N GLY A 56 3.04 -9.33 -17.79
CA GLY A 56 1.78 -8.65 -17.99
C GLY A 56 1.79 -7.25 -17.37
N LYS A 57 0.71 -6.53 -17.61
CA LYS A 57 0.44 -5.22 -17.02
C LYS A 57 -0.90 -5.25 -16.30
N CYS A 58 -1.01 -4.53 -15.18
CA CYS A 58 -2.27 -4.39 -14.46
C CYS A 58 -2.63 -2.92 -14.27
N VAL A 59 -3.91 -2.59 -14.49
CA VAL A 59 -4.47 -1.30 -14.06
C VAL A 59 -4.50 -1.29 -12.54
N LYS A 60 -3.88 -0.27 -11.95
CA LYS A 60 -3.80 -0.18 -10.50
C LYS A 60 -3.74 1.26 -10.02
N ASP A 61 -4.60 1.53 -9.04
CA ASP A 61 -4.67 2.79 -8.35
C ASP A 61 -3.76 2.75 -7.13
N ILE A 62 -2.79 3.66 -7.07
CA ILE A 62 -1.89 3.81 -5.94
C ILE A 62 -2.39 4.96 -5.09
N ARG A 63 -2.68 4.67 -3.83
CA ARG A 63 -3.23 5.66 -2.90
C ARG A 63 -2.13 6.34 -2.09
N PHE A 64 -2.29 7.62 -1.88
CA PHE A 64 -1.41 8.50 -1.12
C PHE A 64 -2.20 9.16 0.00
N ARG A 65 -1.49 9.50 1.08
CA ARG A 65 -2.00 10.31 2.18
C ARG A 65 -1.13 11.54 2.36
N ARG A 66 -1.72 12.63 2.82
CA ARG A 66 -0.98 13.86 3.13
C ARG A 66 -0.09 13.64 4.37
N THR A 67 1.16 14.07 4.29
CA THR A 67 2.14 14.09 5.37
C THR A 67 2.88 15.43 5.36
N GLU A 68 3.68 15.73 6.39
CA GLU A 68 4.50 16.96 6.44
C GLU A 68 5.50 17.04 5.27
N GLY A 69 5.97 15.90 4.76
CA GLY A 69 6.89 15.79 3.63
C GLY A 69 6.21 15.65 2.26
N GLY A 70 4.93 15.99 2.14
CA GLY A 70 4.14 15.81 0.91
C GLY A 70 3.24 14.58 0.95
N TRP A 71 2.87 14.06 -0.22
CA TRP A 71 1.90 12.97 -0.31
C TRP A 71 2.60 11.61 -0.31
N ALA A 72 2.55 10.89 0.81
CA ALA A 72 3.23 9.62 0.97
C ALA A 72 2.34 8.45 0.57
N GLN A 73 2.91 7.46 -0.13
CA GLN A 73 2.19 6.25 -0.54
C GLN A 73 1.67 5.48 0.69
N ARG A 74 0.40 5.06 0.64
CA ARG A 74 -0.16 4.14 1.64
C ARG A 74 0.41 2.74 1.43
N THR A 75 1.35 2.38 2.31
CA THR A 75 1.95 1.04 2.39
C THR A 75 1.56 0.33 3.68
N ALA A 76 1.80 -0.98 3.76
CA ALA A 76 1.58 -1.75 4.99
C ALA A 76 2.35 -1.15 6.19
N ILE A 77 3.56 -0.62 5.97
CA ILE A 77 4.38 0.03 7.01
C ILE A 77 3.71 1.31 7.50
N THR A 78 3.19 2.14 6.60
CA THR A 78 2.52 3.39 7.01
C THR A 78 1.27 3.13 7.86
N LEU A 79 0.51 2.09 7.54
CA LEU A 79 -0.65 1.68 8.33
C LEU A 79 -0.25 1.10 9.68
N LEU A 80 0.87 0.38 9.75
CA LEU A 80 1.44 -0.08 11.02
C LEU A 80 1.81 1.09 11.94
N GLY A 81 2.34 2.18 11.38
CA GLY A 81 2.58 3.42 12.10
C GLY A 81 1.30 4.08 12.63
N ASP A 82 0.21 4.03 11.87
CA ASP A 82 -1.08 4.61 12.29
C ASP A 82 -1.71 3.81 13.42
N VAL A 83 -1.64 2.48 13.34
CA VAL A 83 -2.16 1.61 14.41
C VAL A 83 -1.31 1.68 15.67
N SER A 84 0.02 1.80 15.57
CA SER A 84 0.84 1.98 16.77
C SER A 84 0.51 3.29 17.48
N ARG A 85 0.26 4.38 16.73
CA ARG A 85 -0.23 5.65 17.28
C ARG A 85 -1.62 5.53 17.87
N MET A 86 -2.51 4.80 17.20
CA MET A 86 -3.85 4.53 17.71
C MET A 86 -3.76 3.75 19.02
N LEU A 87 -3.08 2.61 19.07
CA LEU A 87 -2.90 1.82 20.29
C LEU A 87 -2.24 2.63 21.41
N GLY A 88 -1.24 3.47 21.10
CA GLY A 88 -0.67 4.41 22.06
C GLY A 88 -1.69 5.39 22.62
N ARG A 89 -2.58 5.94 21.77
CA ARG A 89 -3.70 6.80 22.19
C ARG A 89 -4.77 6.06 22.99
N TRP A 90 -5.06 4.80 22.66
CA TRP A 90 -5.98 3.94 23.41
C TRP A 90 -5.42 3.61 24.80
N ALA A 91 -4.13 3.32 24.91
CA ALA A 91 -3.46 3.11 26.19
C ALA A 91 -3.54 4.36 27.08
N VAL A 92 -3.46 5.55 26.50
CA VAL A 92 -3.66 6.84 27.22
C VAL A 92 -5.15 7.07 27.54
N SER A 93 -6.07 6.70 26.64
CA SER A 93 -7.52 6.87 26.79
C SER A 93 -8.16 5.96 27.85
N LEU A 94 -7.51 4.86 28.24
CA LEU A 94 -7.89 4.08 29.43
C LEU A 94 -7.76 4.88 30.75
N GLY A 95 -7.32 6.15 30.70
CA GLY A 95 -7.33 7.10 31.80
C GLY A 95 -8.46 8.13 31.85
N MET A 96 -9.15 8.47 30.75
CA MET A 96 -10.36 9.34 30.64
C MET A 96 -10.49 9.86 29.21
N GLY A 97 -11.72 9.85 28.66
CA GLY A 97 -12.07 10.61 27.46
C GLY A 97 -12.20 9.79 26.18
N TRP A 98 -13.46 9.45 25.85
CA TRP A 98 -13.87 8.95 24.56
C TRP A 98 -13.75 10.11 23.55
N SER A 99 -12.55 10.32 22.98
CA SER A 99 -12.41 11.31 21.92
C SER A 99 -13.15 10.80 20.68
N SER A 100 -13.96 11.68 20.10
CA SER A 100 -14.81 11.34 18.96
C SER A 100 -13.93 10.81 17.84
N TRP A 101 -14.21 9.58 17.44
CA TRP A 101 -13.80 9.03 16.16
C TRP A 101 -14.58 9.73 15.05
N THR A 102 -14.35 11.03 14.86
CA THR A 102 -14.63 11.66 13.60
C THR A 102 -13.68 11.01 12.62
N THR A 103 -14.25 10.15 11.77
CA THR A 103 -13.63 9.61 10.57
C THR A 103 -13.32 10.82 9.69
N HIS A 104 -12.24 11.52 10.00
CA HIS A 104 -11.69 12.51 9.10
C HIS A 104 -11.33 11.68 7.88
N ARG A 105 -12.14 11.85 6.83
CA ARG A 105 -11.88 11.25 5.54
C ARG A 105 -10.65 11.97 5.06
N ASP A 106 -9.49 11.44 5.43
CA ASP A 106 -8.23 12.02 5.00
C ASP A 106 -8.32 12.15 3.48
N PRO A 107 -7.99 13.33 2.95
CA PRO A 107 -7.96 13.52 1.51
C PRO A 107 -7.04 12.44 0.93
N ASP A 108 -7.57 11.69 -0.02
CA ASP A 108 -6.85 10.58 -0.64
C ASP A 108 -6.31 11.06 -1.99
N GLY A 109 -4.99 11.04 -2.14
CA GLY A 109 -4.35 11.18 -3.44
C GLY A 109 -4.38 9.84 -4.17
N VAL A 110 -4.69 9.81 -5.46
CA VAL A 110 -4.71 8.58 -6.27
C VAL A 110 -3.83 8.78 -7.50
N LEU A 111 -2.90 7.86 -7.74
CA LEU A 111 -2.19 7.74 -9.01
C LEU A 111 -2.72 6.53 -9.76
N GLU A 112 -3.40 6.79 -10.87
CA GLU A 112 -3.91 5.80 -11.80
C GLU A 112 -2.84 5.49 -12.85
N GLY A 113 -2.69 4.21 -13.18
CA GLY A 113 -1.66 3.78 -14.10
C GLY A 113 -1.72 2.31 -14.45
N VAL A 114 -1.00 1.96 -15.51
CA VAL A 114 -0.84 0.59 -15.98
C VAL A 114 0.57 0.13 -15.64
N TRP A 115 0.68 -0.81 -14.70
CA TRP A 115 1.94 -1.18 -14.07
C TRP A 115 2.44 -2.55 -14.56
N PRO A 116 3.70 -2.65 -15.05
CA PRO A 116 4.30 -3.93 -15.43
C PRO A 116 4.63 -4.76 -14.19
N PHE A 117 4.35 -6.07 -14.24
CA PHE A 117 4.68 -6.99 -13.16
C PHE A 117 5.41 -8.23 -13.68
N CYS A 118 6.34 -8.74 -12.88
CA CYS A 118 7.09 -9.97 -13.19
C CYS A 118 6.52 -11.19 -12.45
N THR A 119 7.07 -12.38 -12.75
CA THR A 119 6.73 -13.64 -12.08
C THR A 119 7.00 -13.58 -10.56
N HIS A 120 8.06 -12.88 -10.14
CA HIS A 120 8.41 -12.73 -8.74
C HIS A 120 7.35 -11.93 -7.98
N CYS A 121 6.92 -10.78 -8.49
CA CYS A 121 5.80 -10.00 -7.94
C CYS A 121 4.55 -10.84 -7.74
N VAL A 122 4.16 -11.63 -8.75
CA VAL A 122 2.96 -12.47 -8.68
C VAL A 122 3.10 -13.57 -7.63
N ARG A 123 4.29 -14.19 -7.51
CA ARG A 123 4.57 -15.22 -6.51
C ARG A 123 4.47 -14.65 -5.10
N VAL A 124 5.11 -13.51 -4.85
CA VAL A 124 5.08 -12.83 -3.55
C VAL A 124 3.67 -12.36 -3.21
N ALA A 125 2.96 -11.74 -4.14
CA ALA A 125 1.56 -11.32 -3.95
C ALA A 125 0.64 -12.51 -3.64
N ARG A 126 0.81 -13.63 -4.35
CA ARG A 126 0.05 -14.86 -4.09
C ARG A 126 0.36 -15.41 -2.70
N MET A 127 1.62 -15.46 -2.29
CA MET A 127 2.02 -15.91 -0.97
C MET A 127 1.38 -15.07 0.14
N TYR A 128 1.43 -13.73 0.03
CA TYR A 128 0.80 -12.84 1.01
C TYR A 128 -0.72 -12.96 1.04
N ARG A 129 -1.38 -13.19 -0.10
CA ARG A 129 -2.82 -13.50 -0.12
C ARG A 129 -3.11 -14.79 0.61
N TRP A 130 -2.37 -15.86 0.35
CA TRP A 130 -2.56 -17.12 1.09
C TRP A 130 -2.37 -16.94 2.59
N LEU A 131 -1.34 -16.19 2.99
CA LEU A 131 -1.10 -15.86 4.40
C LEU A 131 -2.29 -15.08 5.00
N ALA A 132 -2.81 -14.07 4.30
CA ALA A 132 -3.98 -13.32 4.75
C ALA A 132 -5.21 -14.22 4.95
N HIS A 133 -5.50 -15.10 3.98
CA HIS A 133 -6.62 -16.05 4.10
C HIS A 133 -6.40 -17.03 5.26
N ALA A 134 -5.17 -17.55 5.43
CA ALA A 134 -4.85 -18.45 6.53
C ALA A 134 -5.06 -17.77 7.90
N VAL A 135 -4.64 -16.51 8.05
CA VAL A 135 -4.86 -15.73 9.28
C VAL A 135 -6.35 -15.51 9.55
N ILE A 136 -7.15 -15.17 8.52
CA ILE A 136 -8.60 -14.99 8.67
C ILE A 136 -9.26 -16.30 9.09
N ILE A 137 -8.97 -17.40 8.40
CA ILE A 137 -9.54 -18.72 8.69
C ILE A 137 -9.18 -19.17 10.11
N ALA A 138 -7.91 -19.01 10.51
CA ALA A 138 -7.47 -19.32 11.87
C ALA A 138 -8.19 -18.45 12.92
N GLY A 139 -8.33 -17.14 12.66
CA GLY A 139 -9.06 -16.23 13.54
C GLY A 139 -10.52 -16.62 13.72
N VAL A 140 -11.21 -16.97 12.63
CA VAL A 140 -12.59 -17.45 12.65
C VAL A 140 -12.70 -18.78 13.42
N ALA A 141 -11.79 -19.72 13.21
CA ALA A 141 -11.79 -21.00 13.92
C ALA A 141 -11.60 -20.83 15.43
N VAL A 142 -10.67 -19.95 15.85
CA VAL A 142 -10.46 -19.61 17.26
C VAL A 142 -11.70 -18.93 17.85
N PHE A 143 -12.33 -18.02 17.11
CA PHE A 143 -13.56 -17.36 17.54
C PHE A 143 -14.70 -18.37 17.77
N LEU A 144 -14.97 -19.24 16.80
CA LEU A 144 -16.01 -20.26 16.90
C LEU A 144 -15.76 -21.24 18.05
N THR A 145 -14.50 -21.65 18.23
CA THR A 145 -14.09 -22.51 19.37
C THR A 145 -14.37 -21.81 20.70
N GLY A 146 -14.04 -20.53 20.80
CA GLY A 146 -14.35 -19.70 21.97
C GLY A 146 -15.86 -19.64 22.26
N CYS A 147 -16.69 -19.46 21.23
CA CYS A 147 -18.15 -19.47 21.37
C CYS A 147 -18.68 -20.82 21.88
N VAL A 148 -18.23 -21.94 21.30
CA VAL A 148 -18.67 -23.29 21.70
C VAL A 148 -18.30 -23.57 23.16
N LEU A 149 -17.06 -23.27 23.56
CA LEU A 149 -16.62 -23.46 24.94
C LEU A 149 -17.36 -22.53 25.92
N GLY A 150 -17.70 -21.31 25.49
CA GLY A 150 -18.53 -20.39 26.25
C GLY A 150 -19.96 -20.91 26.47
N LEU A 151 -20.55 -21.58 25.46
CA LEU A 151 -21.86 -22.23 25.57
C LEU A 151 -21.85 -23.44 26.50
N MET A 152 -20.70 -24.12 26.64
CA MET A 152 -20.50 -25.21 27.59
C MET A 152 -20.18 -24.71 29.01
N GLU A 153 -20.27 -23.41 29.27
CA GLU A 153 -19.91 -22.76 30.55
C GLU A 153 -18.44 -22.95 30.96
N ILE A 154 -17.57 -23.38 30.04
CA ILE A 154 -16.13 -23.53 30.27
C ILE A 154 -15.48 -22.15 30.17
N ARG A 155 -15.57 -21.38 31.24
CA ARG A 155 -14.98 -20.04 31.32
C ARG A 155 -13.52 -20.15 31.73
N SER A 156 -12.63 -19.99 30.75
CA SER A 156 -11.21 -19.77 31.02
C SER A 156 -10.79 -18.37 30.57
N VAL A 157 -10.25 -17.59 31.50
CA VAL A 157 -9.63 -16.28 31.23
C VAL A 157 -8.64 -16.33 30.05
N PRO A 158 -7.73 -17.34 29.93
CA PRO A 158 -6.83 -17.40 28.78
C PRO A 158 -7.55 -17.58 27.45
N LEU A 159 -8.63 -18.36 27.39
CA LEU A 159 -9.41 -18.53 26.16
C LEU A 159 -10.07 -17.22 25.74
N ALA A 160 -10.68 -16.50 26.68
CA ALA A 160 -11.29 -15.20 26.39
C ALA A 160 -10.25 -14.19 25.85
N ALA A 161 -9.05 -14.18 26.44
CA ALA A 161 -7.95 -13.32 25.97
C ALA A 161 -7.47 -13.70 24.56
N VAL A 162 -7.31 -14.99 24.27
CA VAL A 162 -6.93 -15.49 22.94
C VAL A 162 -7.98 -15.14 21.90
N THR A 163 -9.26 -15.38 22.18
CA THR A 163 -10.35 -15.05 21.28
C THR A 163 -10.42 -13.56 20.99
N PHE A 164 -10.29 -12.70 22.02
CA PHE A 164 -10.26 -11.26 21.85
C PHE A 164 -9.09 -10.82 20.96
N PHE A 165 -7.88 -11.32 21.23
CA PHE A 165 -6.70 -11.00 20.44
C PHE A 165 -6.84 -11.46 18.98
N SER A 166 -7.40 -12.64 18.74
CA SER A 166 -7.65 -13.14 17.38
C SER A 166 -8.64 -12.28 16.60
N ILE A 167 -9.69 -11.76 17.24
CA ILE A 167 -10.68 -10.88 16.60
C ILE A 167 -10.08 -9.51 16.25
N VAL A 168 -9.25 -8.95 17.12
CA VAL A 168 -8.70 -7.60 16.92
C VAL A 168 -7.45 -7.64 16.03
N CYS A 169 -6.49 -8.49 16.35
CA CYS A 169 -5.19 -8.52 15.68
C CYS A 169 -5.20 -9.37 14.40
N GLY A 170 -6.03 -10.41 14.33
CA GLY A 170 -6.11 -11.31 13.17
C GLY A 170 -6.50 -10.57 11.88
N PRO A 171 -7.68 -9.92 11.82
CA PRO A 171 -8.09 -9.13 10.65
C PRO A 171 -7.09 -8.03 10.29
N TYR A 172 -6.45 -7.43 11.29
CA TYR A 172 -5.44 -6.42 11.09
C TYR A 172 -4.19 -6.95 10.37
N LEU A 173 -3.64 -8.07 10.85
CA LEU A 173 -2.52 -8.76 10.19
C LEU A 173 -2.90 -9.20 8.76
N ALA A 174 -4.13 -9.68 8.58
CA ALA A 174 -4.64 -10.05 7.26
C ALA A 174 -4.74 -8.84 6.33
N ALA A 175 -5.19 -7.68 6.82
CA ALA A 175 -5.24 -6.44 6.05
C ALA A 175 -3.84 -5.98 5.63
N LEU A 176 -2.86 -6.02 6.54
CA LEU A 176 -1.46 -5.69 6.22
C LEU A 176 -0.89 -6.63 5.14
N ALA A 177 -1.13 -7.93 5.27
CA ALA A 177 -0.73 -8.91 4.26
C ALA A 177 -1.42 -8.64 2.91
N TYR A 178 -2.70 -8.28 2.91
CA TYR A 178 -3.44 -7.96 1.69
C TYR A 178 -2.88 -6.71 1.00
N ILE A 179 -2.58 -5.66 1.77
CA ILE A 179 -2.00 -4.41 1.26
C ILE A 179 -0.60 -4.66 0.72
N ARG A 180 0.21 -5.46 1.44
CA ARG A 180 1.53 -5.87 0.93
C ARG A 180 1.41 -6.67 -0.37
N SER A 181 0.41 -7.54 -0.50
CA SER A 181 0.14 -8.28 -1.74
C SER A 181 -0.24 -7.39 -2.91
N GLY A 182 -0.80 -6.21 -2.60
CA GLY A 182 -1.13 -5.19 -3.58
C GLY A 182 0.05 -4.29 -3.91
N THR A 183 1.04 -4.10 -3.05
CA THR A 183 2.10 -3.11 -3.31
C THR A 183 3.11 -3.66 -4.32
N LEU A 184 2.97 -3.27 -5.60
CA LEU A 184 3.82 -3.72 -6.71
C LEU A 184 5.00 -2.79 -6.98
N VAL A 185 4.82 -1.50 -6.66
CA VAL A 185 5.78 -0.44 -6.93
C VAL A 185 5.85 0.49 -5.73
N ARG A 186 7.02 1.07 -5.52
CA ARG A 186 7.28 2.02 -4.45
C ARG A 186 7.52 3.41 -5.03
N ILE A 187 6.69 4.34 -4.60
CA ILE A 187 6.68 5.72 -5.07
C ILE A 187 7.09 6.62 -3.92
N GLN A 188 8.04 7.51 -4.17
CA GLN A 188 8.50 8.49 -3.20
C GLN A 188 7.38 9.51 -2.91
N PRO A 189 7.43 10.22 -1.76
CA PRO A 189 6.45 11.24 -1.45
C PRO A 189 6.31 12.25 -2.60
N ILE A 190 5.07 12.46 -3.05
CA ILE A 190 4.79 13.34 -4.17
C ILE A 190 4.77 14.78 -3.65
N THR A 191 5.65 15.60 -4.23
CA THR A 191 5.80 17.03 -3.94
C THR A 191 5.45 17.92 -5.14
N ASP A 192 5.40 17.35 -6.34
CA ASP A 192 5.11 18.02 -7.61
C ASP A 192 3.94 17.32 -8.33
N ALA A 193 3.01 18.11 -8.88
CA ALA A 193 1.84 17.63 -9.62
C ALA A 193 2.16 17.17 -11.05
N THR A 194 3.37 17.45 -11.55
CA THR A 194 3.77 17.12 -12.93
C THR A 194 4.68 15.89 -13.02
N THR A 195 5.33 15.52 -11.91
CA THR A 195 6.27 14.41 -11.88
C THR A 195 6.10 13.56 -10.62
N VAL A 196 6.30 12.26 -10.76
CA VAL A 196 6.30 11.31 -9.65
C VAL A 196 7.60 10.52 -9.68
N THR A 197 8.32 10.51 -8.57
CA THR A 197 9.58 9.75 -8.45
C THR A 197 9.29 8.31 -8.04
N LEU A 198 9.74 7.38 -8.88
CA LEU A 198 9.61 5.93 -8.71
C LEU A 198 10.95 5.32 -8.30
N ASP A 199 10.95 4.49 -7.26
CA ASP A 199 12.07 3.62 -6.94
C ASP A 199 12.09 2.45 -7.94
N ALA A 200 13.17 2.34 -8.72
CA ALA A 200 13.26 1.37 -9.80
C ALA A 200 14.63 0.66 -9.87
N ALA A 201 14.60 -0.59 -10.31
CA ALA A 201 15.78 -1.38 -10.59
C ALA A 201 16.52 -0.86 -11.85
N PRO A 202 17.84 -1.05 -11.96
CA PRO A 202 18.64 -0.46 -13.05
C PRO A 202 18.16 -0.87 -14.45
N ALA A 203 17.72 -2.13 -14.61
CA ALA A 203 17.18 -2.62 -15.88
C ALA A 203 15.90 -1.91 -16.31
N PHE A 204 15.06 -1.46 -15.36
CA PHE A 204 13.88 -0.66 -15.66
C PHE A 204 14.27 0.74 -16.12
N VAL A 205 15.24 1.36 -15.44
CA VAL A 205 15.75 2.70 -15.81
C VAL A 205 16.29 2.71 -17.23
N ALA A 206 17.18 1.75 -17.55
CA ALA A 206 17.72 1.61 -18.90
C ALA A 206 16.62 1.45 -19.95
N ALA A 207 15.64 0.57 -19.70
CA ALA A 207 14.52 0.36 -20.63
C ALA A 207 13.64 1.61 -20.80
N TYR A 208 13.44 2.39 -19.73
CA TYR A 208 12.68 3.63 -19.75
C TYR A 208 13.40 4.71 -20.56
N GLU A 209 14.69 4.93 -20.31
CA GLU A 209 15.52 5.90 -21.03
C GLU A 209 15.64 5.59 -22.53
N HIS A 210 15.77 4.31 -22.90
CA HIS A 210 15.75 3.91 -24.30
C HIS A 210 14.39 4.18 -24.97
N GLY A 211 13.29 3.96 -24.25
CA GLY A 211 11.93 4.23 -24.75
C GLY A 211 11.66 5.72 -24.94
N THR A 212 12.09 6.57 -24.00
CA THR A 212 11.90 8.03 -24.09
C THR A 212 12.77 8.65 -25.18
N ALA A 213 14.00 8.18 -25.37
CA ALA A 213 14.86 8.61 -26.46
C ALA A 213 14.26 8.30 -27.84
N ALA A 214 13.62 7.14 -28.00
CA ALA A 214 12.97 6.77 -29.25
C ALA A 214 11.70 7.60 -29.53
N GLY A 215 10.94 7.96 -28.49
CA GLY A 215 9.72 8.77 -28.62
C GLY A 215 9.98 10.23 -29.00
N ASN A 216 11.14 10.79 -28.67
CA ASN A 216 11.48 12.19 -28.95
C ASN A 216 12.01 12.45 -30.39
N LEU A 217 12.20 11.40 -31.19
CA LEU A 217 12.72 11.49 -32.56
C LEU A 217 11.62 11.42 -33.65
N GLY A 218 10.36 11.24 -33.27
CA GLY A 218 9.20 11.17 -34.17
C GLY A 218 8.29 12.38 -34.05
#